data_AF-B4FQV0-F1
#
_entry.id   AF-B4FQV0-F1
#
_cell.length_a   1.000
_cell.length_b   1.000
_cell.length_c   1.000
_cell.angle_alpha   90.00
_cell.angle_beta   90.00
_cell.angle_gamma   90.00
#
_symmetry.space_group_name_H-M   'P 1'
#
loop_
_entity.id
_entity.type
_entity.pdbx_description
1 polymer ?
#
loop_
_entity_poly.entity_id
_entity_poly.type
_entity_poly.pdbx_seq_one_letter_code
_entity_poly.pdbx_strand_id
1 'polypeptide(L)'
;MNFLKHFWEGDEEEVKAKKTRLFGANPPVLYVLHYLGRKPWLCFRDYDCNWNVEILREFASDVAHARWWKVHNRMPRKLQSYCLLRSSLKAGLEWERRQAEKANFTDGHWKRNVTDPRLKTCFEKFCFWESMLWHWGEKSKSNSTTTRNSAVPATTTTTPAAASLSSS
;
A
#
# COMPACT_ATOMS: atom_id res chain seq x y z
N MET A 1 19.18 7.16 -16.69
CA MET A 1 19.14 6.19 -15.57
C MET A 1 18.05 6.61 -14.60
N ASN A 2 17.14 5.71 -14.20
CA ASN A 2 16.11 6.00 -13.20
C ASN A 2 16.67 5.65 -11.81
N PHE A 3 16.68 6.60 -10.87
CA PHE A 3 17.14 6.34 -9.51
C PHE A 3 16.05 5.65 -8.70
N LEU A 4 16.35 4.56 -8.01
CA LEU A 4 15.37 3.82 -7.21
C LEU A 4 15.29 4.40 -5.80
N LYS A 5 14.06 4.58 -5.28
CA LYS A 5 13.81 4.85 -3.86
C LYS A 5 13.97 3.53 -3.09
N HIS A 6 15.22 3.12 -2.89
CA HIS A 6 15.58 1.84 -2.28
C HIS A 6 16.87 1.92 -1.46
N PHE A 7 16.86 1.35 -0.26
CA PHE A 7 17.99 1.15 0.63
C PHE A 7 18.21 -0.35 0.81
N TRP A 8 19.34 -0.86 0.33
CA TRP A 8 19.62 -2.29 0.40
C TRP A 8 19.95 -2.69 1.83
N GLU A 9 19.59 -3.92 2.20
CA GLU A 9 20.08 -4.53 3.42
C GLU A 9 21.62 -4.58 3.40
N GLY A 10 22.25 -4.09 4.46
CA GLY A 10 23.71 -3.97 4.54
C GLY A 10 24.30 -2.71 3.91
N ASP A 11 23.51 -1.80 3.31
CA ASP A 11 24.03 -0.48 2.89
C ASP A 11 24.71 0.21 4.09
N GLU A 12 25.93 0.71 3.89
CA GLU A 12 26.63 1.53 4.88
C GLU A 12 25.85 2.82 5.15
N GLU A 13 25.95 3.35 6.37
CA GLU A 13 25.24 4.58 6.76
C GLU A 13 25.62 5.78 5.87
N GLU A 14 26.86 5.85 5.39
CA GLU A 14 27.29 6.88 4.43
C GLU A 14 26.56 6.78 3.09
N VAL A 15 26.32 5.55 2.60
CA VAL A 15 25.56 5.30 1.37
C VAL A 15 24.09 5.71 1.56
N LYS A 16 23.48 5.35 2.69
CA LYS A 16 22.11 5.77 3.03
C LYS A 16 21.99 7.28 3.16
N ALA A 17 22.95 7.93 3.81
CA ALA A 17 23.01 9.38 3.94
C ALA A 17 23.17 10.06 2.57
N LYS A 18 24.06 9.55 1.71
CA LYS A 18 24.25 10.04 0.35
C LYS A 18 22.97 9.92 -0.48
N LYS A 19 22.27 8.79 -0.44
CA LYS A 19 20.97 8.59 -1.11
C LYS A 19 19.93 9.60 -0.61
N THR A 20 19.81 9.75 0.71
CA THR A 20 18.89 10.70 1.35
C THR A 20 19.16 12.14 0.90
N ARG A 21 20.44 12.55 0.86
CA ARG A 21 20.87 13.86 0.34
C ARG A 21 20.46 14.05 -1.12
N LEU A 22 20.66 13.03 -1.96
CA LEU A 22 20.30 13.08 -3.38
C LEU A 22 18.78 13.20 -3.59
N PHE A 23 17.96 12.47 -2.80
CA PHE A 23 16.49 12.56 -2.86
C PHE A 23 15.98 13.95 -2.47
N GLY A 24 16.65 14.59 -1.50
CA GLY A 24 16.27 15.90 -0.97
C GLY A 24 16.82 17.11 -1.72
N ALA A 25 17.78 16.91 -2.64
CA ALA A 25 18.57 17.99 -3.22
C ALA A 25 17.73 19.13 -3.85
N ASN A 26 18.19 20.36 -3.63
CA ASN A 26 17.66 21.57 -4.22
C ASN A 26 18.83 22.53 -4.55
N PRO A 27 19.18 22.77 -5.83
CA PRO A 27 18.50 22.28 -7.03
C PRO A 27 18.52 20.74 -7.17
N PRO A 28 17.54 20.14 -7.89
CA PRO A 28 17.49 18.70 -8.07
C PRO A 28 18.77 18.18 -8.74
N VAL A 29 19.45 17.22 -8.10
CA VAL A 29 20.55 16.46 -8.72
C VAL A 29 20.01 15.24 -9.46
N LEU A 30 18.98 14.60 -8.90
CA LEU A 30 18.27 13.50 -9.55
C LEU A 30 17.08 14.03 -10.36
N TYR A 31 17.00 13.62 -11.62
CA TYR A 31 15.90 13.98 -12.52
C TYR A 31 14.72 13.00 -12.46
N VAL A 32 14.98 11.74 -12.11
CA VAL A 32 13.95 10.69 -12.00
C VAL A 32 14.16 9.91 -10.72
N LEU A 33 13.09 9.78 -9.92
CA LEU A 33 13.02 8.94 -8.74
C LEU A 33 11.87 7.92 -8.88
N HIS A 34 12.21 6.64 -8.86
CA HIS A 34 11.28 5.53 -8.94
C HIS A 34 10.84 5.14 -7.52
N TYR A 35 9.56 5.36 -7.21
CA TYR A 35 8.98 4.99 -5.92
C TYR A 35 8.59 3.52 -5.89
N LEU A 36 9.44 2.67 -5.32
CA LEU A 36 9.11 1.28 -4.98
C LEU A 36 8.28 1.20 -3.67
N GLY A 37 7.76 0.02 -3.36
CA GLY A 37 6.86 -0.19 -2.22
C GLY A 37 5.49 0.49 -2.38
N ARG A 38 4.87 0.86 -1.24
CA ARG A 38 3.62 1.63 -1.22
C ARG A 38 3.84 3.02 -1.79
N LYS A 39 2.93 3.43 -2.66
CA LYS A 39 3.01 4.73 -3.36
C LYS A 39 2.71 5.89 -2.40
N PRO A 40 3.36 7.06 -2.52
CA PRO A 40 3.21 8.16 -1.57
C PRO A 40 1.77 8.64 -1.34
N TRP A 41 0.92 8.62 -2.38
CA TRP A 41 -0.49 9.00 -2.27
C TRP A 41 -1.36 8.00 -1.51
N LEU A 42 -0.89 6.76 -1.35
CA LEU A 42 -1.57 5.73 -0.56
C LEU A 42 -1.18 5.77 0.93
N CYS A 43 -0.06 6.39 1.27
CA CYS A 43 0.32 6.67 2.66
C CYS A 43 -0.25 8.01 3.11
N PHE A 44 -0.16 8.36 4.41
CA PHE A 44 -0.48 9.70 4.87
C PHE A 44 0.53 10.73 4.36
N ARG A 45 0.12 12.00 4.31
CA ARG A 45 0.88 13.07 3.67
C ARG A 45 2.22 13.31 4.34
N ASP A 46 2.22 13.28 5.65
CA ASP A 46 3.34 13.60 6.52
C ASP A 46 3.99 12.34 7.12
N TYR A 47 3.64 11.16 6.61
CA TYR A 47 4.09 9.88 7.15
C TYR A 47 4.27 8.85 6.03
N ASP A 48 5.51 8.38 5.78
CA ASP A 48 5.76 7.32 4.81
C ASP A 48 5.37 5.96 5.42
N CYS A 49 4.21 5.43 5.03
CA CYS A 49 3.68 4.19 5.58
C CYS A 49 4.51 2.94 5.27
N ASN A 50 5.51 3.03 4.38
CA ASN A 50 6.47 1.93 4.17
C ASN A 50 7.27 1.62 5.45
N TRP A 51 7.44 2.56 6.38
CA TRP A 51 8.08 2.32 7.67
C TRP A 51 7.33 1.31 8.56
N ASN A 52 6.02 1.15 8.37
CA ASN A 52 5.19 0.32 9.24
C ASN A 52 5.26 -1.18 8.93
N VAL A 53 5.82 -1.55 7.77
CA VAL A 53 5.85 -2.94 7.30
C VAL A 53 7.28 -3.34 7.04
N GLU A 54 7.76 -4.37 7.73
CA GLU A 54 9.17 -4.79 7.74
C GLU A 54 9.77 -4.95 6.33
N ILE A 55 9.12 -5.73 5.46
CA ILE A 55 9.57 -5.94 4.07
C ILE A 55 9.52 -4.67 3.20
N LEU A 56 8.83 -3.61 3.64
CA LEU A 56 8.75 -2.35 2.90
C LEU A 56 9.72 -1.29 3.43
N ARG A 57 10.43 -1.54 4.55
CA ARG A 57 11.36 -0.57 5.14
C ARG A 57 12.52 -0.23 4.21
N GLU A 58 12.93 -1.17 3.35
CA GLU A 58 13.92 -0.91 2.29
C GLU A 58 13.46 0.15 1.28
N PHE A 59 12.15 0.38 1.18
CA PHE A 59 11.54 1.44 0.39
C PHE A 59 11.08 2.63 1.24
N ALA A 60 11.46 2.77 2.50
CA ALA A 60 10.98 3.88 3.32
C ALA A 60 11.92 5.09 3.21
N SER A 61 11.36 6.30 3.00
CA SER A 61 12.14 7.54 2.97
C SER A 61 11.28 8.78 3.11
N ASP A 62 11.37 9.44 4.26
CA ASP A 62 10.62 10.68 4.53
C ASP A 62 11.00 11.80 3.57
N VAL A 63 12.28 11.88 3.20
CA VAL A 63 12.79 12.91 2.28
C VAL A 63 12.20 12.72 0.89
N ALA A 64 12.21 11.50 0.37
CA ALA A 64 11.58 11.20 -0.91
C ALA A 64 10.04 11.32 -0.85
N HIS A 65 9.42 10.93 0.26
CA HIS A 65 7.98 11.07 0.47
C HIS A 65 7.56 12.55 0.44
N ALA A 66 8.24 13.40 1.20
CA ALA A 66 8.04 14.85 1.18
C ALA A 66 8.27 15.45 -0.20
N ARG A 67 9.23 14.93 -0.98
CA ARG A 67 9.48 15.35 -2.37
C ARG A 67 8.27 15.09 -3.26
N TRP A 68 7.62 13.93 -3.14
CA TRP A 68 6.40 13.63 -3.89
C TRP A 68 5.27 14.60 -3.53
N TRP A 69 5.11 14.92 -2.24
CA TRP A 69 4.08 15.85 -1.79
C TRP A 69 4.30 17.30 -2.24
N LYS A 70 5.55 17.71 -2.56
CA LYS A 70 5.81 18.97 -3.26
C LYS A 70 5.25 18.98 -4.68
N VAL A 71 5.29 17.85 -5.39
CA VAL A 71 4.66 17.69 -6.71
C VAL A 71 3.15 17.75 -6.55
N HIS A 72 2.59 16.99 -5.61
CA HIS A 72 1.15 17.00 -5.35
C HIS A 72 0.60 18.40 -5.07
N ASN A 73 1.31 19.19 -4.26
CA ASN A 73 0.90 20.56 -3.93
C ASN A 73 0.79 21.48 -5.13
N ARG A 74 1.54 21.21 -6.20
CA ARG A 74 1.53 21.99 -7.43
C ARG A 74 0.48 21.51 -8.43
N MET A 75 -0.12 20.34 -8.19
CA MET A 75 -1.19 19.82 -9.05
C MET A 75 -2.48 20.65 -8.88
N PRO A 76 -3.29 20.84 -9.93
CA PRO A 76 -4.62 21.43 -9.81
C PRO A 76 -5.50 20.68 -8.80
N ARG A 77 -6.40 21.39 -8.10
CA ARG A 77 -7.27 20.81 -7.05
C ARG A 77 -8.06 19.59 -7.52
N LYS A 78 -8.54 19.60 -8.77
CA LYS A 78 -9.26 18.46 -9.38
C LYS A 78 -8.39 17.21 -9.50
N LEU A 79 -7.07 17.33 -9.66
CA LEU A 79 -6.17 16.17 -9.65
C LEU A 79 -5.86 15.71 -8.24
N GLN A 80 -5.71 16.65 -7.30
CA GLN A 80 -5.50 16.33 -5.88
C GLN A 80 -6.66 15.52 -5.28
N SER A 81 -7.91 15.74 -5.72
CA SER A 81 -9.07 14.98 -5.21
C SER A 81 -9.01 13.48 -5.53
N TYR A 82 -8.28 13.05 -6.57
CA TYR A 82 -8.07 11.63 -6.83
C TYR A 82 -7.09 10.97 -5.83
N CYS A 83 -6.37 11.77 -5.05
CA CYS A 83 -5.43 11.30 -4.02
C CYS A 83 -6.06 11.25 -2.61
N LEU A 84 -7.39 11.44 -2.49
CA LEU A 84 -8.09 11.27 -1.21
C LEU A 84 -8.03 9.80 -0.75
N LEU A 85 -8.00 9.60 0.56
CA LEU A 85 -7.93 8.27 1.15
C LEU A 85 -9.33 7.75 1.43
N ARG A 86 -9.62 6.54 0.96
CA ARG A 86 -10.81 5.78 1.35
C ARG A 86 -10.80 5.52 2.85
N SER A 87 -11.97 5.41 3.48
CA SER A 87 -12.05 5.21 4.93
C SER A 87 -11.45 3.87 5.36
N SER A 88 -11.60 2.81 4.57
CA SER A 88 -10.93 1.54 4.83
C SER A 88 -9.40 1.66 4.79
N LEU A 89 -8.85 2.44 3.84
CA LEU A 89 -7.41 2.64 3.76
C LEU A 89 -6.87 3.44 4.97
N LYS A 90 -7.59 4.46 5.44
CA LYS A 90 -7.22 5.21 6.65
C LYS A 90 -7.11 4.27 7.87
N ALA A 91 -8.11 3.41 8.05
CA ALA A 91 -8.10 2.40 9.12
C ALA A 91 -6.93 1.42 8.97
N GLY A 92 -6.69 0.91 7.74
CA GLY A 92 -5.56 0.02 7.47
C GLY A 92 -4.19 0.63 7.77
N LEU A 93 -3.97 1.89 7.38
CA LEU A 93 -2.70 2.60 7.65
C LEU A 93 -2.46 2.79 9.15
N GLU A 94 -3.49 3.16 9.91
CA GLU A 94 -3.39 3.31 11.37
C GLU A 94 -3.21 1.96 12.06
N TRP A 95 -3.87 0.91 11.58
CA TRP A 95 -3.64 -0.46 12.05
C TRP A 95 -2.19 -0.88 11.83
N GLU A 96 -1.64 -0.70 10.62
CA GLU A 96 -0.23 -1.01 10.32
C GLU A 96 0.73 -0.24 11.26
N ARG A 97 0.45 1.04 11.54
CA ARG A 97 1.24 1.84 12.49
C ARG A 97 1.21 1.24 13.91
N ARG A 98 0.04 0.81 14.39
CA ARG A 98 -0.10 0.13 15.69
C ARG A 98 0.59 -1.23 15.73
N GLN A 99 0.63 -1.94 14.60
CA GLN A 99 1.36 -3.20 14.51
C GLN A 99 2.88 -2.96 14.58
N ALA A 100 3.39 -1.91 13.94
CA ALA A 100 4.80 -1.51 14.07
C ALA A 100 5.16 -1.07 15.50
N GLU A 101 4.26 -0.36 16.18
CA GLU A 101 4.37 -0.03 17.61
C GLU A 101 4.40 -1.29 18.48
N LYS A 102 3.46 -2.21 18.29
CA LYS A 102 3.38 -3.48 19.02
C LYS A 102 4.60 -4.36 18.79
N ALA A 103 5.14 -4.38 17.57
CA ALA A 103 6.37 -5.07 17.22
C ALA A 103 7.64 -4.32 17.68
N ASN A 104 7.47 -3.12 18.26
CA ASN A 104 8.54 -2.27 18.76
C ASN A 104 9.65 -2.02 17.73
N PHE A 105 9.27 -1.63 16.51
CA PHE A 105 10.23 -1.33 15.45
C PHE A 105 11.26 -0.30 15.92
N THR A 106 12.54 -0.64 15.72
CA THR A 106 13.69 0.06 16.30
C THR A 106 13.92 1.46 15.75
N ASP A 107 13.42 1.77 14.55
CA ASP A 107 13.48 3.12 13.97
C ASP A 107 12.54 4.11 14.70
N GLY A 108 11.57 3.62 15.47
CA GLY A 108 10.63 4.43 16.24
C GLY A 108 9.71 5.31 15.38
N HIS A 109 9.62 5.09 14.07
CA HIS A 109 8.85 5.93 13.16
C HIS A 109 7.35 5.91 13.47
N TRP A 110 6.84 4.80 14.02
CA TRP A 110 5.46 4.66 14.53
C TRP A 110 5.08 5.70 15.60
N LYS A 111 6.05 6.31 16.30
CA LYS A 111 5.82 7.33 17.34
C LYS A 111 5.42 8.70 16.78
N ARG A 112 5.59 8.93 15.48
CA ARG A 112 5.32 10.24 14.88
C ARG A 112 3.83 10.52 14.79
N ASN A 113 3.46 11.76 15.10
CA ASN A 113 2.09 12.22 14.96
C ASN A 113 1.73 12.38 13.47
N VAL A 114 0.61 11.78 13.08
CA VAL A 114 0.03 11.95 11.75
C VAL A 114 -0.96 13.12 11.79
N THR A 115 -0.73 14.13 10.95
CA THR A 115 -1.52 15.37 10.86
C THR A 115 -2.15 15.58 9.48
N ASP A 116 -2.07 14.57 8.60
CA ASP A 116 -2.64 14.61 7.27
C ASP A 116 -4.13 15.04 7.25
N PRO A 117 -4.48 16.17 6.60
CA PRO A 117 -5.86 16.65 6.50
C PRO A 117 -6.83 15.65 5.86
N ARG A 118 -6.31 14.69 5.07
CA ARG A 118 -7.13 13.66 4.44
C ARG A 118 -7.79 12.72 5.45
N LEU A 119 -7.28 12.61 6.67
CA LEU A 119 -7.94 11.86 7.75
C LEU A 119 -9.38 12.37 7.98
N LYS A 120 -9.55 13.70 8.02
CA LYS A 120 -10.84 14.37 8.23
C LYS A 120 -11.65 14.57 6.95
N THR A 121 -11.04 14.40 5.79
CA THR A 121 -11.71 14.61 4.50
C THR A 121 -12.50 13.38 4.09
N CYS A 122 -13.74 13.57 3.67
CA CYS A 122 -14.62 12.50 3.27
C CYS A 122 -15.11 12.62 1.82
N PHE A 123 -15.16 11.51 1.10
CA PHE A 123 -15.81 11.42 -0.21
C PHE A 123 -16.65 10.15 -0.42
N GLU A 124 -16.68 9.24 0.56
CA GLU A 124 -17.50 8.03 0.55
C GLU A 124 -18.76 8.25 1.41
N LYS A 125 -19.85 7.52 1.14
CA LYS A 125 -21.09 7.62 1.94
C LYS A 125 -20.86 7.28 3.42
N PHE A 126 -19.97 6.34 3.69
CA PHE A 126 -19.56 5.95 5.02
C PHE A 126 -18.11 6.38 5.25
N CYS A 127 -17.86 7.14 6.32
CA CYS A 127 -16.58 7.81 6.50
C CYS A 127 -15.88 7.65 7.83
N PHE A 128 -16.54 7.00 8.79
CA PHE A 128 -16.03 6.79 10.14
C PHE A 128 -14.95 5.71 10.13
N TRP A 129 -13.75 6.07 9.67
CA TRP A 129 -12.63 5.14 9.57
C TRP A 129 -12.18 4.62 10.93
N GLU A 130 -12.35 5.41 12.00
CA GLU A 130 -12.08 4.99 13.37
C GLU A 130 -12.94 3.79 13.76
N SER A 131 -14.19 3.74 13.30
CA SER A 131 -15.08 2.61 13.56
C SER A 131 -14.63 1.34 12.83
N MET A 132 -14.10 1.48 11.59
CA MET A 132 -13.54 0.36 10.82
C MET A 132 -12.28 -0.22 11.46
N LEU A 133 -11.50 0.61 12.15
CA LEU A 133 -10.27 0.18 12.84
C LEU A 133 -10.54 -0.84 13.94
N TRP A 134 -11.68 -0.76 14.63
CA TRP A 134 -12.03 -1.70 15.72
C TRP A 134 -12.11 -3.14 15.25
N HIS A 135 -12.60 -3.36 14.03
CA HIS A 135 -12.74 -4.69 13.43
C HIS A 135 -11.58 -5.07 12.51
N TRP A 136 -10.54 -4.23 12.44
CA TRP A 136 -9.46 -4.42 11.49
C TRP A 136 -8.50 -5.52 11.95
N GLY A 137 -8.29 -6.51 11.08
CA GLY A 137 -7.45 -7.67 11.39
C GLY A 137 -8.17 -8.79 12.15
N GLU A 138 -9.47 -8.66 12.43
CA GLU A 138 -10.30 -9.79 12.86
C GLU A 138 -10.36 -10.82 11.74
N LYS A 139 -10.00 -12.08 12.03
CA LYS A 139 -10.22 -13.18 11.08
C LYS A 139 -11.72 -13.43 10.99
N SER A 140 -12.30 -13.39 9.79
CA SER A 140 -13.67 -13.85 9.59
C SER A 140 -13.77 -15.29 10.09
N LYS A 141 -14.57 -15.52 11.14
CA LYS A 141 -14.98 -16.88 11.51
C LYS A 141 -15.94 -17.36 10.42
N SER A 142 -15.42 -17.86 9.30
CA SER A 142 -16.21 -18.73 8.44
C SER A 142 -16.51 -19.97 9.28
N ASN A 143 -17.77 -20.15 9.67
CA ASN A 143 -18.23 -21.31 10.42
C ASN A 143 -17.77 -22.59 9.71
N SER A 144 -16.84 -23.31 10.31
CA SER A 144 -16.55 -24.71 9.97
C SER A 144 -17.68 -25.58 10.50
N THR A 145 -18.85 -25.46 9.89
CA THR A 145 -19.93 -26.45 9.99
C THR A 145 -20.37 -26.79 8.57
N THR A 146 -19.54 -27.56 7.89
CA THR A 146 -20.01 -28.45 6.84
C THR A 146 -19.30 -29.77 7.05
N THR A 147 -19.95 -30.57 7.89
CA THR A 147 -19.80 -32.02 7.91
C THR A 147 -19.84 -32.56 6.49
N ARG A 148 -18.92 -33.50 6.23
CA ARG A 148 -18.83 -34.35 5.04
C ARG A 148 -20.22 -34.67 4.49
N ASN A 149 -20.39 -34.47 3.19
CA ASN A 149 -21.07 -35.43 2.31
C ASN A 149 -20.52 -35.22 0.91
N SER A 150 -19.45 -35.95 0.60
CA SER A 150 -19.07 -36.25 -0.77
C SER A 150 -20.16 -37.12 -1.37
N ALA A 151 -20.93 -36.58 -2.30
CA ALA A 151 -21.69 -37.37 -3.27
C ALA A 151 -21.74 -36.56 -4.56
N VAL A 152 -20.79 -36.86 -5.45
CA VAL A 152 -20.81 -36.39 -6.84
C VAL A 152 -21.87 -37.23 -7.58
N PRO A 153 -22.90 -36.64 -8.20
CA PRO A 153 -23.78 -37.38 -9.09
C PRO A 153 -23.01 -37.67 -10.38
N ALA A 154 -22.98 -38.93 -10.79
CA ALA A 154 -22.34 -39.36 -12.04
C ALA A 154 -23.06 -38.75 -13.25
N THR A 155 -22.35 -37.93 -14.02
CA THR A 155 -22.85 -37.40 -15.31
C THR A 155 -22.61 -38.46 -16.40
N THR A 156 -23.70 -38.99 -16.96
CA THR A 156 -23.68 -39.86 -18.14
C THR A 156 -23.15 -39.10 -19.36
N THR A 157 -22.11 -39.66 -19.99
CA THR A 157 -21.50 -39.12 -21.20
C THR A 157 -22.25 -39.68 -22.42
N THR A 158 -22.93 -38.82 -23.18
CA THR A 158 -23.52 -39.18 -24.47
C THR A 158 -22.57 -38.74 -25.59
N THR A 159 -22.02 -39.70 -26.31
CA THR A 159 -21.12 -39.55 -27.46
C THR A 159 -21.88 -39.00 -28.68
N PRO A 160 -21.39 -37.98 -29.40
CA PRO A 160 -21.94 -37.63 -30.71
C PRO A 160 -21.28 -38.46 -31.82
N ALA A 161 -22.12 -38.92 -32.76
CA ALA A 161 -21.73 -39.68 -33.94
C ALA A 161 -21.00 -38.80 -34.97
N ALA A 162 -19.99 -39.39 -35.64
CA ALA A 162 -19.21 -38.79 -36.69
C ALA A 162 -20.02 -38.61 -37.98
N ALA A 163 -20.02 -37.39 -38.54
CA ALA A 163 -20.51 -37.13 -39.89
C ALA A 163 -19.33 -37.06 -40.85
N SER A 164 -19.32 -37.97 -41.82
CA SER A 164 -18.39 -38.06 -42.94
C SER A 164 -18.62 -36.96 -43.97
N LEU A 165 -17.55 -36.22 -44.30
CA LEU A 165 -17.47 -35.28 -45.41
C LEU A 165 -17.26 -36.06 -46.72
N SER A 166 -18.18 -35.90 -47.68
CA SER A 166 -17.98 -36.30 -49.08
C SER A 166 -17.75 -35.06 -49.93
N SER A 167 -16.62 -35.04 -50.62
CA SER A 167 -16.19 -34.05 -51.60
C SER A 167 -16.76 -34.37 -52.99
N SER A 168 -17.34 -33.37 -53.66
CA SER A 168 -17.24 -33.05 -55.10
C SER A 168 -17.91 -31.70 -55.34
#